data_AF-A0A924ZCB1-F1
#
_entry.id   AF-A0A924ZCB1-F1
#
_cell.length_a   1.000
_cell.length_b   1.000
_cell.length_c   1.000
_cell.angle_alpha   90.00
_cell.angle_beta   90.00
_cell.angle_gamma   90.00
#
_symmetry.space_group_name_H-M   'P 1'
#
loop_
_entity.id
_entity.type
_entity.pdbx_description
1 polymer ?
#
loop_
_entity_poly.entity_id
_entity_poly.type
_entity_poly.pdbx_seq_one_letter_code
_entity_poly.pdbx_strand_id
1 'polypeptide(L)'
;MNRQDCLALDAADPLRALKDQFALPPGVIYLDGNSLGVLPKATAARVQAVITEEWGTGLIRSWNSAGWIAQPGLIGNKIARLVGAGEGELVVADSTS
;
A
#
# COMPACT_ATOMS: atom_id res chain seq x y z
N MET A 1 -20.57 -15.62 -22.50
CA MET A 1 -19.34 -15.50 -21.70
C MET A 1 -18.96 -16.88 -21.19
N ASN A 2 -17.82 -17.41 -21.61
CA ASN A 2 -17.23 -18.68 -21.21
C ASN A 2 -15.79 -18.48 -20.70
N ARG A 3 -15.06 -19.54 -20.36
CA ARG A 3 -13.66 -19.44 -19.88
C ARG A 3 -12.72 -18.73 -20.85
N GLN A 4 -12.91 -18.94 -22.16
CA GLN A 4 -12.08 -18.30 -23.18
C GLN A 4 -12.31 -16.80 -23.24
N ASP A 5 -13.56 -16.36 -23.07
CA ASP A 5 -13.90 -14.95 -22.99
C ASP A 5 -13.19 -14.27 -21.80
N CYS A 6 -13.16 -14.93 -20.63
CA CYS A 6 -12.43 -14.42 -19.46
C CYS A 6 -10.91 -14.33 -19.70
N LEU A 7 -10.30 -15.35 -20.33
CA LEU A 7 -8.88 -15.31 -20.66
C LEU A 7 -8.52 -14.19 -21.65
N ALA A 8 -9.41 -13.90 -22.59
CA ALA A 8 -9.23 -12.78 -23.51
C ALA A 8 -9.30 -11.43 -22.79
N LEU A 9 -10.24 -11.29 -21.83
CA LEU A 9 -10.32 -10.10 -20.98
C LEU A 9 -9.06 -9.94 -20.10
N ASP A 10 -8.58 -11.02 -19.49
CA ASP A 10 -7.33 -10.99 -18.70
C ASP A 10 -6.12 -10.58 -19.54
N ALA A 11 -6.07 -10.99 -20.82
CA ALA A 11 -4.97 -10.67 -21.72
C ALA A 11 -5.02 -9.20 -22.21
N ALA A 12 -6.22 -8.63 -22.30
CA ALA A 12 -6.44 -7.25 -22.75
C ALA A 12 -6.42 -6.22 -21.60
N ASP A 13 -6.42 -6.65 -20.34
CA ASP A 13 -6.44 -5.76 -19.18
C ASP A 13 -5.14 -4.93 -19.06
N PRO A 14 -5.21 -3.58 -19.21
CA PRO A 14 -4.05 -2.72 -19.08
C PRO A 14 -3.48 -2.68 -17.64
N LEU A 15 -4.24 -3.14 -16.64
CA LEU A 15 -3.84 -3.16 -15.23
C LEU A 15 -3.27 -4.51 -14.78
N ARG A 16 -3.25 -5.52 -15.66
CA ARG A 16 -2.82 -6.90 -15.34
C ARG A 16 -1.51 -6.98 -14.57
N ALA A 17 -0.53 -6.16 -14.96
CA ALA A 17 0.81 -6.15 -14.35
C ALA A 17 0.81 -5.64 -12.90
N LEU A 18 -0.22 -4.91 -12.45
CA LEU A 18 -0.33 -4.48 -11.05
C LEU A 18 -0.50 -5.67 -10.11
N LYS A 19 -1.10 -6.77 -10.57
CA LYS A 19 -1.22 -8.02 -9.79
C LYS A 19 0.14 -8.52 -9.30
N ASP A 20 1.20 -8.31 -10.09
CA ASP A 20 2.55 -8.75 -9.75
C ASP A 20 3.18 -7.96 -8.60
N GLN A 21 2.56 -6.87 -8.16
CA GLN A 21 3.00 -6.10 -7.00
C GLN A 21 2.51 -6.69 -5.66
N PHE A 22 1.65 -7.73 -5.69
CA PHE A 22 1.02 -8.31 -4.52
C PHE A 22 1.48 -9.75 -4.25
N ALA A 23 1.59 -10.10 -2.98
CA ALA A 23 1.92 -11.45 -2.53
C ALA A 23 0.62 -12.26 -2.37
N LEU A 24 0.20 -12.96 -3.43
CA LEU A 24 -0.96 -13.86 -3.43
C LEU A 24 -0.52 -15.32 -3.21
N PRO A 25 -1.13 -16.05 -2.26
CA PRO A 25 -0.88 -17.48 -2.11
C PRO A 25 -1.31 -18.26 -3.37
N PRO A 26 -0.51 -19.26 -3.83
CA PRO A 26 -0.89 -20.10 -4.96
C PRO A 26 -2.23 -20.82 -4.72
N GLY A 27 -3.08 -20.87 -5.75
CA GLY A 27 -4.36 -21.58 -5.71
C GLY A 27 -5.49 -20.86 -4.97
N VAL A 28 -5.24 -19.69 -4.35
CA VAL A 28 -6.27 -18.92 -3.67
C VAL A 28 -6.94 -17.93 -4.62
N ILE A 29 -8.27 -17.99 -4.70
CA ILE A 29 -9.11 -16.96 -5.31
C ILE A 29 -9.58 -16.03 -4.18
N TYR A 30 -8.90 -14.90 -4.02
CA TYR A 30 -9.14 -13.99 -2.89
C TYR A 30 -10.21 -12.95 -3.25
N LEU A 31 -11.43 -13.12 -2.70
CA LEU A 31 -12.59 -12.26 -2.97
C LEU A 31 -13.05 -11.46 -1.74
N ASP A 32 -12.14 -11.20 -0.77
CA ASP A 32 -12.44 -10.48 0.47
C ASP A 32 -11.50 -9.27 0.69
N GLY A 33 -11.01 -8.70 -0.42
CA GLY A 33 -10.10 -7.53 -0.42
C GLY A 33 -10.76 -6.24 0.09
N ASN A 34 -12.09 -6.22 0.17
CA ASN A 34 -12.88 -5.14 0.77
C ASN A 34 -12.81 -5.13 2.31
N SER A 35 -12.49 -6.26 2.94
CA SER A 35 -12.25 -6.33 4.39
C SER A 35 -10.77 -6.12 4.69
N LEU A 36 -9.89 -6.90 4.04
CA LEU A 36 -8.44 -6.79 4.20
C LEU A 36 -7.74 -6.87 2.84
N GLY A 37 -7.02 -5.81 2.47
CA GLY A 37 -6.24 -5.79 1.23
C GLY A 37 -5.11 -6.83 1.21
N VAL A 38 -4.86 -7.40 0.04
CA VAL A 38 -3.72 -8.32 -0.18
C VAL A 38 -2.41 -7.58 0.10
N LEU A 39 -1.45 -8.26 0.73
CA LEU A 39 -0.14 -7.71 1.06
C LEU A 39 0.64 -7.27 -0.20
N PRO A 40 1.00 -5.98 -0.33
CA PRO A 40 1.98 -5.56 -1.34
C PRO A 40 3.36 -6.15 -1.05
N LYS A 41 4.07 -6.62 -2.08
CA LYS A 41 5.39 -7.26 -1.95
C LYS A 41 6.44 -6.36 -1.29
N ALA A 42 6.34 -5.05 -1.49
CA ALA A 42 7.27 -4.07 -0.91
C ALA A 42 7.10 -3.87 0.61
N THR A 43 5.94 -4.23 1.18
CA THR A 43 5.59 -3.90 2.56
C THR A 43 6.52 -4.56 3.57
N ALA A 44 6.83 -5.84 3.41
CA ALA A 44 7.67 -6.57 4.36
C ALA A 44 9.07 -5.95 4.49
N ALA A 45 9.72 -5.65 3.35
CA ALA A 45 11.03 -5.01 3.33
C ALA A 45 10.98 -3.59 3.92
N ARG A 46 9.93 -2.82 3.64
CA ARG A 46 9.80 -1.47 4.21
C ARG A 46 9.63 -1.49 5.72
N VAL A 47 8.75 -2.35 6.25
CA VAL A 47 8.54 -2.51 7.70
C VAL A 47 9.83 -2.98 8.37
N GLN A 48 10.57 -3.90 7.75
CA GLN A 48 11.86 -4.35 8.25
C GLN A 48 12.89 -3.23 8.34
N ALA A 49 12.93 -2.29 7.39
CA ALA A 49 13.82 -1.14 7.45
C ALA A 49 13.44 -0.18 8.60
N VAL A 50 12.14 0.09 8.81
CA VAL A 50 11.66 0.91 9.96
C VAL A 50 12.09 0.27 11.28
N ILE A 51 11.78 -1.02 11.40
CA ILE A 51 12.46 -2.06 12.16
C ILE A 51 13.87 -1.78 12.69
N THR A 52 14.82 -2.27 11.90
CA THR A 52 16.22 -2.45 12.27
C THR A 52 17.06 -1.20 12.05
N GLU A 53 16.72 -0.40 11.06
CA GLU A 53 17.53 0.75 10.66
C GLU A 53 17.02 2.02 11.34
N GLU A 54 15.78 2.40 11.04
CA GLU A 54 15.23 3.67 11.52
C GLU A 54 15.05 3.64 13.05
N TRP A 55 14.35 2.65 13.60
CA TRP A 55 14.18 2.54 15.05
C TRP A 55 15.41 1.93 15.73
N GLY A 56 15.84 0.75 15.29
CA GLY A 56 16.93 0.01 15.93
C GLY A 56 18.26 0.76 16.02
N THR A 57 18.59 1.58 15.01
CA THR A 57 19.86 2.33 14.96
C THR A 57 19.66 3.83 15.14
N GLY A 58 18.65 4.42 14.47
CA GLY A 58 18.41 5.86 14.53
C GLY A 58 17.87 6.34 15.88
N LEU A 59 17.13 5.48 16.60
CA LEU A 59 16.48 5.77 17.88
C LEU A 59 15.64 7.06 17.80
N ILE A 60 15.65 7.89 18.84
CA ILE A 60 14.86 9.12 18.92
C ILE A 60 15.15 10.10 17.77
N ARG A 61 16.34 10.03 17.15
CA ARG A 61 16.69 10.92 16.02
C ARG A 61 15.79 10.69 14.81
N SER A 62 15.26 9.47 14.65
CA SER A 62 14.44 9.07 13.49
C SER A 62 13.11 9.81 13.36
N TRP A 63 12.65 10.46 14.44
CA TRP A 63 11.59 11.46 14.35
C TRP A 63 11.86 12.50 13.26
N ASN A 64 13.12 12.92 13.15
CA ASN A 64 13.57 13.89 12.16
C ASN A 64 14.34 13.20 11.01
N SER A 65 15.33 12.35 11.32
CA SER A 65 16.24 11.80 10.31
C SER A 65 15.59 10.79 9.37
N ALA A 66 14.57 10.06 9.82
CA ALA A 66 13.74 9.20 8.98
C ALA A 66 12.38 9.86 8.62
N GLY A 67 12.20 11.12 9.05
CA GLY A 67 11.02 11.94 8.73
C GLY A 67 9.72 11.46 9.35
N TRP A 68 9.73 10.68 10.45
CA TRP A 68 8.49 10.16 11.06
C TRP A 68 7.50 11.26 11.41
N ILE A 69 7.98 12.43 11.85
CA ILE A 69 7.12 13.58 12.18
C ILE A 69 6.27 14.06 11.00
N ALA A 70 6.76 13.91 9.77
CA ALA A 70 6.09 14.38 8.55
C ALA A 70 5.24 13.30 7.88
N GLN A 71 5.40 12.02 8.25
CA GLN A 71 4.73 10.89 7.57
C GLN A 71 3.20 11.02 7.50
N PRO A 72 2.47 11.43 8.58
CA PRO A 72 1.01 11.56 8.52
C PRO A 72 0.52 12.46 7.38
N GLY A 73 1.18 13.61 7.17
CA GLY A 73 0.84 14.55 6.10
C GLY A 73 1.30 14.08 4.72
N LEU A 74 2.49 13.48 4.62
CA LEU A 74 2.99 12.95 3.34
C LEU A 74 2.12 11.80 2.80
N ILE A 75 1.69 10.90 3.67
CA ILE A 75 0.76 9.83 3.31
C ILE A 75 -0.61 10.43 2.99
N GLY A 76 -1.05 11.42 3.76
CA GLY A 76 -2.30 12.13 3.50
C GLY A 76 -2.34 12.76 2.10
N ASN A 77 -1.30 13.50 1.71
CA ASN A 77 -1.14 14.08 0.38
C ASN A 77 -1.14 13.03 -0.75
N LYS A 78 -0.68 11.81 -0.47
CA LYS A 78 -0.74 10.70 -1.44
C LYS A 78 -2.17 10.20 -1.62
N ILE A 79 -2.93 10.06 -0.54
CA ILE A 79 -4.34 9.61 -0.56
C ILE A 79 -5.26 10.70 -1.11
N ALA A 80 -4.96 11.97 -0.88
CA ALA A 80 -5.74 13.12 -1.36
C ALA A 80 -6.09 13.04 -2.86
N ARG A 81 -5.13 12.54 -3.66
CA ARG A 81 -5.28 12.30 -5.11
C ARG A 81 -6.40 11.30 -5.49
N LEU A 82 -6.80 10.45 -4.55
CA LEU A 82 -7.85 9.43 -4.74
C LEU A 82 -9.23 9.92 -4.28
N VAL A 83 -9.28 10.94 -3.42
CA VAL A 83 -10.53 11.40 -2.77
C VAL A 83 -10.91 12.84 -3.14
N GLY A 84 -10.13 13.51 -3.99
CA GLY A 84 -10.41 14.86 -4.48
C GLY A 84 -10.03 15.98 -3.52
N ALA A 85 -9.17 15.71 -2.54
CA ALA A 85 -8.62 16.71 -1.63
C ALA A 85 -7.34 17.34 -2.20
N GLY A 86 -7.06 18.58 -1.82
CA GLY A 86 -5.84 19.33 -2.13
C GLY A 86 -4.65 18.95 -1.26
N GLU A 87 -3.50 19.53 -1.58
CA GLU A 87 -2.29 19.39 -0.76
C GLU A 87 -2.48 20.03 0.62
N GLY A 88 -2.15 19.30 1.69
CA GLY A 88 -2.31 19.74 3.07
C GLY A 88 -3.73 19.63 3.61
N GLU A 89 -4.70 19.14 2.82
CA GLU A 89 -6.10 18.98 3.25
C GLU A 89 -6.40 17.61 3.88
N LEU A 90 -5.45 16.67 3.88
CA LEU A 90 -5.62 15.32 4.41
C LEU A 90 -4.42 14.89 5.26
N VAL A 91 -4.69 14.26 6.41
CA VAL A 91 -3.71 13.64 7.30
C VAL A 91 -4.15 12.21 7.60
N VAL A 92 -3.20 11.27 7.67
CA VAL A 92 -3.47 9.90 8.16
C VAL A 92 -3.10 9.79 9.62
N ALA A 93 -4.09 9.54 10.48
CA ALA A 93 -3.92 9.35 11.91
C ALA A 93 -5.02 8.43 12.48
N ASP A 94 -4.77 7.94 13.69
CA ASP A 94 -5.73 7.23 14.54
C ASP A 94 -6.42 6.02 13.87
N SER A 95 -7.75 5.98 13.95
CA SER A 95 -8.64 4.92 13.54
C SER A 95 -9.91 5.55 12.93
N THR A 96 -10.73 4.76 12.25
CA THR A 96 -12.00 5.26 11.70
C THR A 96 -13.03 5.62 12.78
N SER A 97 -12.91 5.07 13.99
CA SER A 97 -13.83 5.28 15.12
C SER A 97 -13.13 5.86 16.34
#